data_AF-A0A357K5G8-F1
#
_entry.id   AF-A0A357K5G8-F1
#
_cell.length_a   1.000
_cell.length_b   1.000
_cell.length_c   1.000
_cell.angle_alpha   90.00
_cell.angle_beta   90.00
_cell.angle_gamma   90.00
#
_symmetry.space_group_name_H-M   'P 1'
#
loop_
_entity.id
_entity.type
_entity.pdbx_description
1 polymer ?
#
loop_
_entity_poly.entity_id
_entity_poly.type
_entity_poly.pdbx_seq_one_letter_code
_entity_poly.pdbx_strand_id
1 'polypeptide(L)'
;MKHLFLSLAALCAVTVGGWAQCTADFDFMGASFGISPNPLAGEAFADGFVNSPYEDVMHVLTPALSSDIPDLPVDLPIALPVDSITVNSISLVGEDGEDIALEEIGLTLTPNNNGDSGNSFTFLGGGQYCATLAGTPDSAGMYMASLNVTGYVAVFGSPVSYDFPFEGFSLLISAAPVPGCMDMMACNFNAEATEDDGSCTYPEPLYDCDGNCLNDTDGDGICEEVPGCTD
;
A
#
# COMPACT_ATOMS: atom_id res chain seq x y z
N MET A 1 -39.36 18.70 45.85
CA MET A 1 -39.41 17.32 45.31
C MET A 1 -39.16 17.38 43.82
N LYS A 2 -38.26 16.50 43.35
CA LYS A 2 -37.87 16.20 41.96
C LYS A 2 -36.83 17.12 41.31
N HIS A 3 -35.59 16.67 41.51
CA HIS A 3 -34.41 16.84 40.69
C HIS A 3 -34.67 16.59 39.20
N LEU A 4 -33.96 17.29 38.33
CA LEU A 4 -33.55 16.73 37.06
C LEU A 4 -32.19 17.31 36.65
N PHE A 5 -31.13 16.55 36.97
CA PHE A 5 -29.80 16.69 36.40
C PHE A 5 -29.89 16.34 34.91
N LEU A 6 -29.51 17.27 34.03
CA LEU A 6 -29.28 16.98 32.62
C LEU A 6 -27.79 16.63 32.48
N SER A 7 -27.46 15.35 32.62
CA SER A 7 -26.15 14.82 32.26
C SER A 7 -26.06 14.76 30.74
N LEU A 8 -25.26 15.65 30.14
CA LEU A 8 -24.87 15.58 28.75
C LEU A 8 -23.90 14.41 28.58
N ALA A 9 -24.43 13.22 28.32
CA ALA A 9 -23.64 12.08 27.89
C ALA A 9 -23.22 12.34 26.43
N ALA A 10 -21.96 12.74 26.24
CA ALA A 10 -21.32 12.72 24.94
C ALA A 10 -21.28 11.26 24.46
N LEU A 11 -22.21 10.91 23.58
CA LEU A 11 -22.20 9.66 22.85
C LEU A 11 -21.05 9.78 21.83
N CYS A 12 -19.84 9.45 22.26
CA CYS A 12 -18.74 9.19 21.35
C CYS A 12 -19.10 7.89 20.61
N ALA A 13 -19.75 8.03 19.45
CA ALA A 13 -19.87 6.94 18.50
C ALA A 13 -18.47 6.68 17.97
N VAL A 14 -17.72 5.84 18.69
CA VAL A 14 -16.61 5.09 18.11
C VAL A 14 -17.28 4.16 17.10
N THR A 15 -17.42 4.64 15.85
CA THR A 15 -17.55 3.74 14.72
C THR A 15 -16.25 2.98 14.67
N VAL A 16 -16.23 1.81 15.30
CA VAL A 16 -15.26 0.77 14.95
C VAL A 16 -15.51 0.54 13.47
N GLY A 17 -14.69 1.14 12.62
CA GLY A 17 -14.67 0.83 11.20
C GLY A 17 -14.33 -0.64 11.10
N GLY A 18 -15.36 -1.48 10.98
CA GLY A 18 -15.16 -2.82 10.47
C GLY A 18 -14.67 -2.62 9.05
N TRP A 19 -13.38 -2.85 8.83
CA TRP A 19 -12.77 -2.89 7.51
C TRP A 19 -13.64 -3.81 6.67
N ALA A 20 -14.28 -3.26 5.63
CA ALA A 20 -15.04 -4.08 4.71
C ALA A 20 -14.03 -5.00 4.01
N GLN A 21 -14.29 -6.30 3.97
CA GLN A 21 -13.43 -7.22 3.24
C GLN A 21 -13.40 -6.82 1.76
N CYS A 22 -12.26 -7.02 1.10
CA CYS A 22 -12.12 -6.79 -0.34
C CYS A 22 -13.23 -7.51 -1.13
N THR A 23 -13.60 -6.99 -2.31
CA THR A 23 -14.57 -7.62 -3.19
C THR A 23 -13.86 -8.32 -4.34
N ALA A 24 -14.29 -9.54 -4.67
CA ALA A 24 -13.71 -10.32 -5.75
C ALA A 24 -14.44 -10.08 -7.09
N ASP A 25 -14.25 -8.90 -7.68
CA ASP A 25 -14.89 -8.45 -8.93
C ASP A 25 -13.90 -7.96 -9.99
N PHE A 26 -12.64 -8.39 -9.90
CA PHE A 26 -11.56 -7.93 -10.77
C PHE A 26 -11.69 -8.49 -12.21
N ASP A 27 -11.42 -7.64 -13.21
CA ASP A 27 -11.42 -8.06 -14.61
C ASP A 27 -10.04 -8.57 -15.05
N PHE A 28 -9.87 -9.90 -15.08
CA PHE A 28 -8.66 -10.56 -15.56
C PHE A 28 -8.54 -10.63 -17.09
N MET A 29 -9.32 -9.83 -17.85
CA MET A 29 -9.27 -9.74 -19.31
C MET A 29 -9.39 -11.09 -20.04
N GLY A 30 -10.15 -12.02 -19.45
CA GLY A 30 -10.36 -13.36 -19.99
C GLY A 30 -9.25 -14.39 -19.72
N ALA A 31 -8.32 -14.11 -18.79
CA ALA A 31 -7.37 -15.12 -18.32
C ALA A 31 -8.09 -16.33 -17.67
N SER A 32 -7.47 -17.51 -17.69
CA SER A 32 -7.95 -18.73 -17.00
C SER A 32 -7.39 -18.88 -15.58
N PHE A 33 -6.36 -18.08 -15.26
CA PHE A 33 -5.61 -18.07 -14.02
C PHE A 33 -4.85 -16.75 -13.93
N GLY A 34 -4.71 -16.18 -12.74
CA GLY A 34 -3.95 -14.94 -12.60
C GLY A 34 -3.99 -14.33 -11.21
N ILE A 35 -3.20 -13.28 -11.05
CA ILE A 35 -3.11 -12.48 -9.83
C ILE A 35 -2.94 -11.01 -10.21
N SER A 36 -3.53 -10.12 -9.42
CA SER A 36 -3.40 -8.66 -9.53
C SER A 36 -3.02 -8.10 -8.14
N PRO A 37 -2.11 -7.10 -8.04
CA PRO A 37 -1.27 -6.60 -9.12
C PRO A 37 -0.43 -7.72 -9.76
N ASN A 38 -0.21 -7.67 -11.07
CA ASN A 38 0.57 -8.65 -11.82
C ASN A 38 2.03 -8.18 -12.01
N PRO A 39 3.01 -8.75 -11.27
CA PRO A 39 4.40 -8.32 -11.37
C PRO A 39 5.01 -8.56 -12.76
N LEU A 40 4.55 -9.59 -13.48
CA LEU A 40 5.01 -9.88 -14.84
C LEU A 40 4.53 -8.83 -15.85
N ALA A 41 3.45 -8.12 -15.53
CA ALA A 41 2.97 -6.97 -16.31
C ALA A 41 3.58 -5.63 -15.83
N GLY A 42 4.45 -5.65 -14.82
CA GLY A 42 5.04 -4.44 -14.22
C GLY A 42 4.11 -3.72 -13.25
N GLU A 43 3.04 -4.37 -12.80
CA GLU A 43 2.19 -3.84 -11.73
C GLU A 43 2.80 -4.15 -10.36
N ALA A 44 2.57 -3.27 -9.40
CA ALA A 44 3.08 -3.35 -8.04
C ALA A 44 1.99 -3.00 -7.04
N PHE A 45 2.25 -3.29 -5.75
CA PHE A 45 1.46 -2.69 -4.70
C PHE A 45 1.68 -1.17 -4.65
N ALA A 46 0.71 -0.44 -4.14
CA ALA A 46 0.86 0.98 -3.87
C ALA A 46 1.98 1.24 -2.86
N ASP A 47 2.64 2.40 -2.98
CA ASP A 47 3.67 2.81 -2.03
C ASP A 47 3.04 3.10 -0.66
N GLY A 48 3.66 2.58 0.40
CA GLY A 48 3.29 2.84 1.78
C GLY A 48 4.25 3.78 2.49
N PHE A 49 3.82 4.27 3.65
CA PHE A 49 4.64 5.13 4.52
C PHE A 49 4.70 4.58 5.94
N VAL A 50 5.88 4.65 6.55
CA VAL A 50 6.09 4.29 7.95
C VAL A 50 5.16 5.10 8.86
N ASN A 51 4.54 4.42 9.83
CA ASN A 51 3.55 4.91 10.78
C ASN A 51 2.26 5.47 10.16
N SER A 52 1.99 5.21 8.88
CA SER A 52 0.74 5.62 8.21
C SER A 52 -0.15 4.41 7.94
N PRO A 53 -1.49 4.52 8.02
CA PRO A 53 -2.37 3.43 7.61
C PRO A 53 -2.10 3.03 6.16
N TYR A 54 -1.96 1.73 5.94
CA TYR A 54 -1.72 1.12 4.64
C TYR A 54 -2.84 0.10 4.35
N GLU A 55 -3.35 0.12 3.13
CA GLU A 55 -4.30 -0.86 2.62
C GLU A 55 -4.10 -1.01 1.12
N ASP A 56 -3.94 -2.24 0.66
CA ASP A 56 -3.98 -2.59 -0.75
C ASP A 56 -4.66 -3.96 -0.92
N VAL A 57 -5.15 -4.24 -2.12
CA VAL A 57 -5.92 -5.45 -2.41
C VAL A 57 -5.22 -6.27 -3.48
N MET A 58 -4.95 -7.52 -3.14
CA MET A 58 -4.60 -8.55 -4.10
C MET A 58 -5.86 -9.23 -4.61
N HIS A 59 -6.01 -9.37 -5.92
CA HIS A 59 -7.06 -10.17 -6.54
C HIS A 59 -6.46 -11.45 -7.11
N VAL A 60 -7.16 -12.56 -6.92
CA VAL A 60 -6.71 -13.89 -7.34
C VAL A 60 -7.78 -14.56 -8.19
N LEU A 61 -7.42 -14.96 -9.39
CA LEU A 61 -8.20 -15.87 -10.22
C LEU A 61 -7.60 -17.26 -10.10
N THR A 62 -8.29 -18.17 -9.42
CA THR A 62 -7.82 -19.55 -9.27
C THR A 62 -8.00 -20.31 -10.58
N PRO A 63 -7.06 -21.22 -10.93
CA PRO A 63 -7.17 -22.04 -12.12
C PRO A 63 -8.34 -23.01 -11.97
N ALA A 64 -9.09 -23.22 -13.04
CA ALA A 64 -10.16 -24.22 -13.07
C ALA A 64 -9.61 -25.64 -13.30
N LEU A 65 -8.49 -25.74 -14.03
CA LEU A 65 -7.88 -27.01 -14.43
C LEU A 65 -6.41 -27.07 -14.00
N SER A 66 -5.94 -28.28 -13.70
CA SER A 66 -4.55 -28.54 -13.33
C SER A 66 -3.57 -28.12 -14.43
N SER A 67 -3.98 -28.16 -15.71
CA SER A 67 -3.14 -27.73 -16.83
C SER A 67 -2.80 -26.23 -16.82
N ASP A 68 -3.56 -25.40 -16.10
CA ASP A 68 -3.31 -23.96 -15.98
C ASP A 68 -2.32 -23.64 -14.86
N ILE A 69 -1.90 -24.63 -14.06
CA ILE A 69 -0.97 -24.43 -12.96
C ILE A 69 0.47 -24.61 -13.46
N PRO A 70 1.35 -23.62 -13.23
CA PRO A 70 2.74 -23.72 -13.64
C PRO A 70 3.46 -24.85 -12.90
N ASP A 71 4.37 -25.52 -13.60
CA ASP A 71 5.35 -26.47 -13.04
C ASP A 71 4.76 -27.59 -12.18
N LEU A 72 3.59 -28.12 -12.55
CA LEU A 72 3.05 -29.30 -11.86
C LEU A 72 4.08 -30.44 -11.89
N PRO A 73 4.41 -31.03 -10.72
CA PRO A 73 5.45 -32.07 -10.61
C PRO A 73 5.04 -33.41 -11.27
N VAL A 74 3.80 -33.49 -11.76
CA VAL A 74 3.25 -34.64 -12.47
C VAL A 74 2.73 -34.18 -13.82
N ASP A 75 3.32 -34.72 -14.89
CA ASP A 75 2.75 -34.74 -16.23
C ASP A 75 1.48 -35.60 -16.17
N LEU A 76 0.39 -35.01 -15.69
CA LEU A 76 -0.90 -35.69 -15.62
C LEU A 76 -1.40 -35.85 -17.06
N PRO A 77 -1.77 -37.07 -17.50
CA PRO A 77 -2.19 -37.31 -18.88
C PRO A 77 -3.51 -36.60 -19.25
N ILE A 78 -4.20 -36.02 -18.26
CA ILE A 78 -5.48 -35.32 -18.41
C ILE A 78 -5.47 -34.11 -17.47
N ALA A 79 -5.98 -32.97 -17.95
CA ALA A 79 -6.26 -31.80 -17.13
C ALA A 79 -7.39 -32.12 -16.14
N LEU A 80 -7.09 -32.10 -14.84
CA LEU A 80 -8.05 -32.41 -13.79
C LEU A 80 -8.65 -31.11 -13.23
N PRO A 81 -9.92 -31.10 -12.81
CA PRO A 81 -10.48 -29.96 -12.08
C PRO A 81 -9.68 -29.69 -10.81
N VAL A 82 -9.32 -28.44 -10.60
CA VAL A 82 -8.81 -27.96 -9.31
C VAL A 82 -9.99 -27.90 -8.35
N ASP A 83 -9.84 -28.54 -7.18
CA ASP A 83 -10.86 -28.53 -6.14
C ASP A 83 -10.77 -27.23 -5.35
N SER A 84 -9.59 -26.98 -4.77
CA SER A 84 -9.34 -25.77 -3.98
C SER A 84 -7.89 -25.33 -4.04
N ILE A 85 -7.66 -24.07 -3.68
CA ILE A 85 -6.35 -23.47 -3.41
C ILE A 85 -6.39 -22.90 -2.00
N THR A 86 -5.40 -23.24 -1.20
CA THR A 86 -5.19 -22.66 0.12
C THR A 86 -4.04 -21.67 0.07
N VAL A 87 -4.28 -20.45 0.56
CA VAL A 87 -3.26 -19.45 0.82
C VAL A 87 -2.54 -19.83 2.12
N ASN A 88 -1.25 -20.13 2.04
CA ASN A 88 -0.47 -20.57 3.19
C ASN A 88 0.13 -19.38 3.94
N SER A 89 0.83 -18.53 3.21
CA SER A 89 1.53 -17.37 3.73
C SER A 89 1.91 -16.44 2.58
N ILE A 90 2.29 -15.23 2.94
CA ILE A 90 3.03 -14.32 2.07
C ILE A 90 4.37 -14.07 2.76
N SER A 91 5.45 -14.37 2.05
CA SER A 91 6.82 -14.18 2.53
C SER A 91 7.38 -12.90 1.93
N LEU A 92 8.06 -12.10 2.73
CA LEU A 92 8.81 -10.94 2.25
C LEU A 92 10.31 -11.25 2.27
N VAL A 93 11.02 -10.73 1.29
CA VAL A 93 12.48 -10.72 1.25
C VAL A 93 12.94 -9.26 1.17
N GLY A 94 13.75 -8.83 2.12
CA GLY A 94 14.34 -7.48 2.13
C GLY A 94 15.52 -7.32 1.15
N GLU A 95 16.14 -6.15 1.15
CA GLU A 95 17.24 -5.82 0.23
C GLU A 95 18.51 -6.68 0.49
N ASP A 96 18.72 -7.11 1.74
CA ASP A 96 19.87 -7.93 2.13
C ASP A 96 19.61 -9.44 1.95
N GLY A 97 18.44 -9.83 1.40
CA GLY A 97 18.06 -11.22 1.13
C GLY A 97 17.52 -11.98 2.35
N GLU A 98 17.14 -11.27 3.40
CA GLU A 98 16.56 -11.77 4.63
C GLU A 98 15.05 -12.00 4.51
N ASP A 99 14.58 -13.14 5.01
CA ASP A 99 13.14 -13.44 5.10
C ASP A 99 12.52 -12.65 6.26
N ILE A 100 11.43 -11.94 5.97
CA ILE A 100 10.69 -11.09 6.91
C ILE A 100 9.22 -11.50 6.86
N ALA A 101 8.59 -11.68 8.03
CA ALA A 101 7.14 -11.87 8.10
C ALA A 101 6.40 -10.53 7.93
N LEU A 102 5.20 -10.52 7.35
CA LEU A 102 4.40 -9.30 7.21
C LEU A 102 4.19 -8.59 8.55
N GLU A 103 3.95 -9.37 9.61
CA GLU A 103 3.67 -8.84 10.94
C GLU A 103 4.88 -8.13 11.55
N GLU A 104 6.10 -8.48 11.12
CA GLU A 104 7.34 -7.81 11.57
C GLU A 104 7.48 -6.40 11.02
N ILE A 105 6.80 -6.10 9.91
CA ILE A 105 6.72 -4.75 9.33
C ILE A 105 5.35 -4.13 9.57
N GLY A 106 4.55 -4.63 10.52
CA GLY A 106 3.26 -4.05 10.91
C GLY A 106 2.11 -4.25 9.92
N LEU A 107 2.23 -5.21 8.98
CA LEU A 107 1.19 -5.55 8.00
C LEU A 107 0.59 -6.93 8.26
N THR A 108 -0.60 -7.16 7.72
CA THR A 108 -1.30 -8.45 7.75
C THR A 108 -2.01 -8.70 6.45
N LEU A 109 -2.15 -9.97 6.07
CA LEU A 109 -2.95 -10.39 4.92
C LEU A 109 -4.26 -11.00 5.40
N THR A 110 -5.38 -10.46 4.91
CA THR A 110 -6.73 -10.95 5.24
C THR A 110 -7.45 -11.41 3.96
N PRO A 111 -7.46 -12.72 3.67
CA PRO A 111 -8.19 -13.27 2.54
C PRO A 111 -9.73 -13.16 2.68
N ASN A 112 -10.40 -13.00 1.54
CA ASN A 112 -11.84 -13.14 1.40
C ASN A 112 -12.16 -14.24 0.39
N ASN A 113 -12.72 -15.35 0.89
CA ASN A 113 -13.14 -16.49 0.08
C ASN A 113 -14.63 -16.42 -0.33
N ASN A 114 -15.28 -15.25 -0.24
CA ASN A 114 -16.70 -15.04 -0.52
C ASN A 114 -17.67 -15.89 0.35
N GLY A 115 -17.17 -16.48 1.45
CA GLY A 115 -17.95 -17.41 2.27
C GLY A 115 -18.10 -18.81 1.68
N ASP A 116 -17.33 -19.15 0.64
CA ASP A 116 -17.38 -20.45 -0.05
C ASP A 116 -16.97 -21.62 0.86
N SER A 117 -16.14 -21.34 1.87
CA SER A 117 -15.72 -22.34 2.85
C SER A 117 -15.59 -21.77 4.26
N GLY A 118 -15.53 -22.67 5.26
CA GLY A 118 -15.30 -22.29 6.64
C GLY A 118 -13.88 -21.79 6.95
N ASN A 119 -12.95 -21.88 5.99
CA ASN A 119 -11.60 -21.35 6.09
C ASN A 119 -11.42 -20.20 5.10
N SER A 120 -11.26 -18.97 5.59
CA SER A 120 -11.11 -17.78 4.74
C SER A 120 -9.88 -17.86 3.82
N PHE A 121 -8.87 -18.67 4.15
CA PHE A 121 -7.67 -18.88 3.36
C PHE A 121 -7.85 -19.92 2.24
N THR A 122 -9.02 -20.57 2.12
CA THR A 122 -9.27 -21.59 1.09
C THR A 122 -10.27 -21.09 0.05
N PHE A 123 -9.81 -21.07 -1.19
CA PHE A 123 -10.49 -20.66 -2.42
C PHE A 123 -10.88 -21.89 -3.24
N LEU A 124 -12.02 -21.87 -3.93
CA LEU A 124 -12.40 -22.95 -4.85
C LEU A 124 -11.68 -22.80 -6.20
N GLY A 125 -11.48 -23.90 -6.93
CA GLY A 125 -10.92 -23.84 -8.28
C GLY A 125 -11.82 -23.11 -9.28
N GLY A 126 -11.23 -22.33 -10.19
CA GLY A 126 -11.93 -21.56 -11.22
C GLY A 126 -12.73 -20.35 -10.71
N GLY A 127 -12.54 -19.97 -9.45
CA GLY A 127 -13.20 -18.86 -8.79
C GLY A 127 -12.34 -17.59 -8.76
N GLN A 128 -12.99 -16.47 -8.44
CA GLN A 128 -12.31 -15.21 -8.17
C GLN A 128 -12.39 -14.88 -6.69
N TYR A 129 -11.26 -14.44 -6.16
CA TYR A 129 -11.05 -14.14 -4.75
C TYR A 129 -10.17 -12.91 -4.59
N CYS A 130 -10.02 -12.47 -3.35
CA CYS A 130 -9.11 -11.39 -3.05
C CYS A 130 -8.53 -11.55 -1.64
N ALA A 131 -7.47 -10.81 -1.36
CA ALA A 131 -6.90 -10.67 -0.03
C ALA A 131 -6.48 -9.23 0.19
N THR A 132 -6.92 -8.66 1.31
CA THR A 132 -6.50 -7.31 1.73
C THR A 132 -5.17 -7.40 2.45
N LEU A 133 -4.16 -6.67 1.96
CA LEU A 133 -2.91 -6.40 2.67
C LEU A 133 -3.07 -5.07 3.41
N ALA A 134 -3.13 -5.10 4.73
CA ALA A 134 -3.37 -3.89 5.51
C ALA A 134 -2.65 -3.86 6.85
N GLY A 135 -2.46 -2.65 7.38
CA GLY A 135 -1.86 -2.42 8.68
C GLY A 135 -1.30 -1.02 8.81
N THR A 136 -0.32 -0.86 9.69
CA THR A 136 0.42 0.38 9.87
C THR A 136 1.90 0.00 9.91
N PRO A 137 2.62 0.11 8.79
CA PRO A 137 3.98 -0.38 8.74
C PRO A 137 4.91 0.47 9.58
N ASP A 138 5.86 -0.15 10.27
CA ASP A 138 6.78 0.51 11.21
C ASP A 138 8.23 0.55 10.72
N SER A 139 8.50 -0.12 9.60
CA SER A 139 9.83 -0.31 9.01
C SER A 139 9.82 0.11 7.54
N ALA A 140 10.75 0.98 7.16
CA ALA A 140 10.95 1.37 5.76
C ALA A 140 11.81 0.33 5.05
N GLY A 141 11.54 0.11 3.76
CA GLY A 141 12.28 -0.82 2.93
C GLY A 141 11.60 -1.09 1.60
N MET A 142 12.35 -1.71 0.71
CA MET A 142 11.81 -2.37 -0.48
C MET A 142 11.77 -3.86 -0.22
N TYR A 143 10.57 -4.44 -0.30
CA TYR A 143 10.34 -5.85 -0.04
C TYR A 143 9.88 -6.55 -1.31
N MET A 144 10.53 -7.66 -1.64
CA MET A 144 10.04 -8.60 -2.64
C MET A 144 9.13 -9.60 -1.95
N ALA A 145 7.85 -9.60 -2.29
CA ALA A 145 6.87 -10.50 -1.71
C ALA A 145 6.60 -11.71 -2.63
N SER A 146 6.35 -12.86 -2.02
CA SER A 146 5.86 -14.06 -2.67
C SER A 146 4.67 -14.64 -1.92
N LEU A 147 3.56 -14.86 -2.61
CA LEU A 147 2.38 -15.53 -2.05
C LEU A 147 2.52 -17.04 -2.23
N ASN A 148 2.69 -17.77 -1.14
CA ASN A 148 2.80 -19.22 -1.15
C ASN A 148 1.41 -19.85 -1.07
N VAL A 149 1.05 -20.65 -2.06
CA VAL A 149 -0.25 -21.35 -2.09
C VAL A 149 -0.08 -22.85 -2.30
N THR A 150 -1.07 -23.62 -1.83
CA THR A 150 -1.19 -25.05 -2.08
C THR A 150 -2.49 -25.31 -2.85
N GLY A 151 -2.38 -25.88 -4.05
CA GLY A 151 -3.53 -26.34 -4.83
C GLY A 151 -3.84 -27.82 -4.55
N TYR A 152 -5.13 -28.17 -4.64
CA TYR A 152 -5.64 -29.53 -4.44
C TYR A 152 -6.42 -30.00 -5.66
N VAL A 153 -6.11 -31.21 -6.13
CA VAL A 153 -6.82 -31.90 -7.21
C VAL A 153 -7.19 -33.32 -6.78
N ALA A 154 -8.27 -33.87 -7.32
CA ALA A 154 -8.67 -35.25 -7.04
C ALA A 154 -8.16 -36.20 -8.14
N VAL A 155 -7.21 -37.07 -7.80
CA VAL A 155 -6.67 -38.10 -8.72
C VAL A 155 -7.19 -39.47 -8.27
N PHE A 156 -8.03 -40.12 -9.07
CA PHE A 156 -8.67 -41.40 -8.74
C PHE A 156 -9.41 -41.39 -7.38
N GLY A 157 -9.99 -40.25 -6.99
CA GLY A 157 -10.71 -40.07 -5.73
C GLY A 157 -9.82 -39.88 -4.51
N SER A 158 -8.50 -39.71 -4.70
CA SER A 158 -7.57 -39.30 -3.64
C SER A 158 -7.13 -37.85 -3.86
N PRO A 159 -7.08 -37.02 -2.81
CA PRO A 159 -6.58 -35.66 -2.92
C PRO A 159 -5.06 -35.67 -3.13
N VAL A 160 -4.59 -34.92 -4.11
CA VAL A 160 -3.18 -34.64 -4.36
C VAL A 160 -2.99 -33.14 -4.22
N SER A 161 -1.96 -32.74 -3.49
CA SER A 161 -1.60 -31.34 -3.29
C SER A 161 -0.29 -30.99 -3.99
N TYR A 162 -0.16 -29.73 -4.41
CA TYR A 162 1.04 -29.17 -4.99
C TYR A 162 1.18 -27.73 -4.53
N ASP A 163 2.42 -27.36 -4.18
CA ASP A 163 2.75 -26.02 -3.73
C ASP A 163 3.31 -25.24 -4.92
N PHE A 164 2.84 -24.00 -5.07
CA PHE A 164 3.37 -23.09 -6.07
C PHE A 164 3.24 -21.65 -5.54
N PRO A 165 4.29 -20.83 -5.64
CA PRO A 165 4.20 -19.43 -5.25
C PRO A 165 3.75 -18.55 -6.43
N PHE A 166 3.11 -17.43 -6.11
CA PHE A 166 3.14 -16.26 -6.96
C PHE A 166 4.27 -15.37 -6.48
N GLU A 167 5.21 -15.03 -7.36
CA GLU A 167 6.44 -14.33 -7.00
C GLU A 167 6.56 -12.97 -7.68
N GLY A 168 7.46 -12.14 -7.16
CA GLY A 168 7.91 -10.94 -7.83
C GLY A 168 7.15 -9.67 -7.45
N PHE A 169 6.22 -9.74 -6.51
CA PHE A 169 5.53 -8.54 -6.03
C PHE A 169 6.51 -7.60 -5.34
N SER A 170 6.45 -6.31 -5.65
CA SER A 170 7.22 -5.29 -4.95
C SER A 170 6.31 -4.52 -4.01
N LEU A 171 6.75 -4.37 -2.77
CA LEU A 171 6.15 -3.51 -1.75
C LEU A 171 7.19 -2.48 -1.31
N LEU A 172 6.92 -1.21 -1.58
CA LEU A 172 7.77 -0.11 -1.15
C LEU A 172 7.14 0.58 0.07
N ILE A 173 7.83 0.54 1.21
CA ILE A 173 7.49 1.33 2.38
C ILE A 173 8.58 2.41 2.57
N SER A 174 8.18 3.67 2.50
CA SER A 174 9.09 4.81 2.63
C SER A 174 8.87 5.59 3.93
N ALA A 175 9.77 6.50 4.28
CA ALA A 175 9.52 7.44 5.37
C ALA A 175 8.37 8.37 4.98
N ALA A 176 7.46 8.68 5.91
CA ALA A 176 6.39 9.63 5.66
C ALA A 176 6.96 10.98 5.18
N PRO A 177 6.34 11.63 4.19
CA PRO A 177 6.80 12.92 3.71
C PRO A 177 6.70 13.95 4.84
N VAL A 178 7.70 14.83 4.91
CA VAL A 178 7.71 15.98 5.79
C VAL A 178 7.36 17.19 4.91
N PRO A 179 6.10 17.66 4.93
CA PRO A 179 5.69 18.81 4.13
C PRO A 179 6.36 20.09 4.65
N GLY A 180 6.84 20.92 3.74
CA GLY A 180 7.33 22.27 4.04
C GLY A 180 8.00 22.93 2.84
N CYS A 181 8.36 24.20 2.96
CA CYS A 181 9.05 24.89 1.88
C CYS A 181 10.45 24.31 1.63
N MET A 182 10.68 23.81 0.42
CA MET A 182 11.98 23.23 0.03
C MET A 182 12.91 24.23 -0.70
N ASP A 183 12.45 25.44 -1.01
CA ASP A 183 13.28 26.45 -1.68
C ASP A 183 14.20 27.15 -0.67
N MET A 184 15.51 26.98 -0.84
CA MET A 184 16.54 27.61 0.02
C MET A 184 16.57 29.15 -0.05
N MET A 185 15.93 29.76 -1.04
CA MET A 185 15.80 31.21 -1.19
C MET A 185 14.54 31.76 -0.52
N ALA A 186 13.64 30.91 -0.04
CA ALA A 186 12.44 31.32 0.68
C ALA A 186 12.75 31.64 2.15
N CYS A 187 11.97 32.56 2.71
CA CYS A 187 12.08 33.01 4.10
C CYS A 187 11.65 31.96 5.12
N ASN A 188 10.82 31.01 4.71
CA ASN A 188 10.35 29.91 5.52
C ASN A 188 10.90 28.55 5.05
N PHE A 189 12.08 28.53 4.42
CA PHE A 189 12.78 27.30 4.06
C PHE A 189 12.86 26.34 5.25
N ASN A 190 12.42 25.10 5.04
CA ASN A 190 12.49 24.02 6.01
C ASN A 190 13.48 22.96 5.53
N ALA A 191 14.64 22.88 6.18
CA ALA A 191 15.68 21.89 5.84
C ALA A 191 15.28 20.44 6.12
N GLU A 192 14.24 20.22 6.95
CA GLU A 192 13.69 18.89 7.23
C GLU A 192 12.58 18.49 6.24
N ALA A 193 12.12 19.41 5.39
CA ALA A 193 11.08 19.11 4.41
C ALA A 193 11.59 18.14 3.34
N THR A 194 10.82 17.08 3.09
CA THR A 194 11.07 16.10 2.03
C THR A 194 10.05 16.20 0.89
N GLU A 195 9.02 17.02 1.07
CA GLU A 195 7.99 17.33 0.07
C GLU A 195 7.63 18.82 0.14
N ASP A 196 7.60 19.49 -1.02
CA ASP A 196 7.19 20.89 -1.11
C ASP A 196 5.68 21.02 -0.93
N ASP A 197 5.27 21.72 0.12
CA ASP A 197 3.85 21.95 0.43
C ASP A 197 3.31 23.24 -0.22
N GLY A 198 4.13 23.95 -1.00
CA GLY A 198 3.77 25.20 -1.64
C GLY A 198 3.61 26.37 -0.65
N SER A 199 4.08 26.23 0.59
CA SER A 199 4.01 27.28 1.61
C SER A 199 5.10 28.33 1.47
N CYS A 200 6.05 28.19 0.53
CA CYS A 200 7.20 29.08 0.39
C CYS A 200 6.82 30.56 0.31
N THR A 201 7.37 31.36 1.22
CA THR A 201 7.26 32.82 1.24
C THR A 201 8.60 33.44 0.88
N TYR A 202 8.56 34.47 0.04
CA TYR A 202 9.76 35.16 -0.43
C TYR A 202 9.71 36.60 0.06
N PRO A 203 10.87 37.25 0.24
CA PRO A 203 10.89 38.65 0.61
C PRO A 203 10.37 39.49 -0.57
N GLU A 204 9.88 40.69 -0.27
CA GLU A 204 9.61 41.66 -1.33
C GLU A 204 10.92 42.03 -2.06
N PRO A 205 10.88 42.41 -3.35
CA PRO A 205 12.07 42.87 -4.05
C PRO A 205 12.80 43.96 -3.27
N LEU A 206 14.13 43.84 -3.15
CA LEU A 206 15.02 44.74 -2.39
C LEU A 206 14.95 44.62 -0.85
N TYR A 207 14.07 43.77 -0.32
CA TYR A 207 14.02 43.45 1.10
C TYR A 207 14.65 42.08 1.39
N ASP A 208 15.10 41.88 2.62
CA ASP A 208 15.39 40.54 3.16
C ASP A 208 14.17 39.93 3.85
N CYS A 209 14.34 38.71 4.37
CA CYS A 209 13.27 37.96 5.03
C CYS A 209 12.83 38.49 6.38
N ASP A 210 13.62 39.37 7.01
CA ASP A 210 13.25 40.08 8.23
C ASP A 210 12.56 41.42 7.90
N GLY A 211 12.39 41.74 6.61
CA GLY A 211 11.84 43.00 6.13
C GLY A 211 12.82 44.16 6.20
N ASN A 212 14.13 43.91 6.34
CA ASN A 212 15.14 44.96 6.25
C ASN A 212 15.36 45.33 4.79
N CYS A 213 15.50 46.64 4.54
CA CYS A 213 15.89 47.11 3.23
C CYS A 213 17.36 46.77 2.95
N LEU A 214 17.62 46.16 1.80
CA LEU A 214 18.98 45.83 1.35
C LEU A 214 19.63 46.98 0.57
N ASN A 215 18.86 47.99 0.15
CA ASN A 215 19.33 49.13 -0.63
C ASN A 215 18.52 50.41 -0.36
N ASP A 216 18.96 51.19 0.63
CA ASP A 216 18.45 52.53 1.01
C ASP A 216 19.68 53.47 1.15
N THR A 217 20.01 54.21 0.08
CA THR A 217 21.25 54.99 0.02
C THR A 217 21.08 56.39 0.62
N ASP A 218 19.88 56.95 0.60
CA ASP A 218 19.59 58.31 1.05
C ASP A 218 18.93 58.41 2.44
N GLY A 219 18.49 57.28 3.00
CA GLY A 219 17.99 57.16 4.38
C GLY A 219 16.58 57.69 4.58
N ASP A 220 15.76 57.74 3.52
CA ASP A 220 14.38 58.21 3.58
C ASP A 220 13.37 57.12 4.05
N GLY A 221 13.83 55.86 4.12
CA GLY A 221 13.05 54.71 4.57
C GLY A 221 12.29 53.97 3.47
N ILE A 222 12.52 54.27 2.19
CA ILE A 222 11.95 53.59 1.03
C ILE A 222 13.01 52.72 0.34
N CYS A 223 12.67 51.46 0.04
CA CYS A 223 13.58 50.51 -0.60
C CYS A 223 13.31 50.39 -2.10
N GLU A 224 13.55 51.44 -2.89
CA GLU A 224 13.20 51.47 -4.32
C GLU A 224 14.30 52.00 -5.27
N GLU A 225 15.52 52.28 -4.77
CA GLU A 225 16.51 52.97 -5.61
C GLU A 225 17.12 52.07 -6.69
N VAL A 226 16.65 52.28 -7.92
CA VAL A 226 17.36 51.89 -9.15
C VAL A 226 18.57 52.81 -9.30
N PRO A 227 19.80 52.28 -9.42
CA PRO A 227 20.99 53.09 -9.64
C PRO A 227 20.86 53.94 -10.91
N GLY A 228 20.61 55.25 -10.77
CA GLY A 228 20.61 56.22 -11.88
C GLY A 228 19.36 57.07 -12.08
N CYS A 229 18.32 56.92 -11.25
CA CYS A 229 17.18 57.85 -11.24
C CYS A 229 17.35 58.84 -10.09
N THR A 230 18.11 59.93 -10.30
CA THR A 230 18.01 61.11 -9.45
C THR A 230 16.78 61.90 -9.88
N ASP A 231 15.88 62.19 -8.94
CA ASP A 231 14.75 63.13 -9.10
C ASP A 231 15.24 64.53 -9.55
#